data_AF-K1TU14-F1
#
_entry.id   AF-K1TU14-F1
#
_cell.length_a   1.000
_cell.length_b   1.000
_cell.length_c   1.000
_cell.angle_alpha   90.00
_cell.angle_beta   90.00
_cell.angle_gamma   90.00
#
_symmetry.space_group_name_H-M   'P 1'
#
loop_
_entity.id
_entity.type
_entity.pdbx_description
1 polymer ?
#
loop_
_entity_poly.entity_id
_entity_poly.type
_entity_poly.pdbx_seq_one_letter_code
_entity_poly.pdbx_strand_id
1 'polypeptide(L)' 'MRYLQYDTLMRMGMGHFDSWAATFGETVTAIELSPEGTGYRAKTRFARFFNLPELISIFKEAADIQTSDMLNLPVPEA' A
#
# COMPACT_ATOMS: atom_id res chain seq x y z
N MET A 1 10.82 -1.18 1.56
CA MET A 1 11.52 -0.14 0.77
C MET A 1 12.60 0.60 1.55
N ARG A 2 12.31 1.26 2.69
CA ARG A 2 13.35 2.00 3.45
C ARG A 2 14.64 1.22 3.75
N TYR A 3 14.55 -0.09 4.02
CA TYR A 3 15.72 -0.90 4.35
C TYR A 3 16.38 -1.58 3.14
N LEU A 4 15.63 -1.87 2.07
CA LEU A 4 16.12 -2.64 0.93
C LEU A 4 16.38 -1.77 -0.31
N GLN A 5 15.84 -0.56 -0.35
CA GLN A 5 15.79 0.31 -1.53
C GLN A 5 15.93 1.78 -1.15
N TYR A 6 16.66 2.08 -0.08
CA TYR A 6 16.80 3.44 0.43
C TYR A 6 17.34 4.41 -0.64
N ASP A 7 18.40 4.02 -1.33
CA ASP A 7 19.02 4.87 -2.36
C ASP A 7 18.08 5.13 -3.54
N THR A 8 17.27 4.14 -3.92
CA THR A 8 16.22 4.31 -4.94
C THR A 8 15.19 5.33 -4.47
N LEU A 9 14.68 5.21 -3.24
CA LEU A 9 13.75 6.19 -2.68
C LEU A 9 14.35 7.60 -2.61
N MET A 10 15.62 7.73 -2.22
CA MET A 10 16.31 9.03 -2.19
C MET A 10 16.43 9.66 -3.58
N ARG A 11 16.81 8.87 -4.60
CA ARG A 11 16.88 9.35 -6.00
C ARG A 11 15.52 9.80 -6.54
N MET A 12 14.43 9.19 -6.08
CA MET A 12 13.08 9.55 -6.47
C MET A 12 12.47 10.68 -5.62
N GLY A 13 13.22 11.26 -4.67
CA GLY A 13 12.71 12.30 -3.77
C GLY A 13 11.73 11.79 -2.69
N MET A 14 11.68 10.47 -2.48
CA MET A 14 10.78 9.77 -1.56
C MET A 14 11.49 9.22 -0.31
N GLY A 15 12.55 9.89 0.13
CA GLY A 15 13.27 9.52 1.36
C GLY A 15 12.45 9.66 2.64
N HIS A 16 11.41 10.50 2.61
CA HIS A 16 10.47 10.73 3.70
C HIS A 16 9.13 10.04 3.44
N PHE A 17 8.46 9.65 4.51
CA PHE A 17 7.15 9.02 4.45
C PHE A 17 6.11 9.94 3.79
N ASP A 18 6.10 11.23 4.11
CA ASP A 18 5.11 12.18 3.57
C ASP A 18 5.22 12.32 2.05
N SER A 19 6.44 12.38 1.50
CA SER A 19 6.67 12.39 0.04
C SER A 19 6.16 11.11 -0.63
N TRP A 20 6.42 9.95 -0.01
CA TRP A 20 5.94 8.67 -0.50
C TRP A 20 4.40 8.57 -0.42
N ALA A 21 3.81 8.98 0.71
CA ALA A 21 2.38 8.98 0.95
C ALA A 21 1.65 9.93 -0.01
N ALA A 22 2.23 11.09 -0.34
CA ALA A 22 1.68 12.00 -1.34
C ALA A 22 1.74 11.43 -2.77
N THR A 23 2.63 10.47 -3.05
CA THR A 23 2.83 9.88 -4.39
C THR A 23 1.99 8.63 -4.64
N PHE A 24 1.66 7.89 -3.58
CA PHE A 24 0.99 6.60 -3.69
C PHE A 24 -0.23 6.43 -2.80
N GLY A 25 -0.46 7.34 -1.87
CA GLY A 25 -1.37 7.14 -0.75
C GLY A 25 -2.60 8.03 -0.76
N GLU A 26 -3.77 7.42 -0.65
CA GLU A 26 -5.06 8.12 -0.58
C GLU A 26 -5.68 7.97 0.81
N THR A 27 -6.01 9.13 1.40
CA THR A 27 -6.81 9.17 2.62
C THR A 27 -8.27 9.10 2.29
N VAL A 28 -8.99 8.16 2.91
CA VAL A 28 -10.43 8.01 2.76
C VAL A 28 -11.10 8.44 4.06
N THR A 29 -12.07 9.34 3.95
CA THR A 29 -12.97 9.66 5.06
C THR A 29 -14.18 8.75 4.99
N ALA A 30 -14.37 7.95 6.02
CA ALA A 30 -15.50 7.05 6.16
C ALA A 30 -16.23 7.31 7.47
N ILE A 31 -17.54 7.09 7.47
CA ILE A 31 -18.33 7.10 8.69
C ILE A 31 -18.19 5.75 9.38
N GLU A 32 -17.82 5.78 10.66
CA GLU A 32 -17.69 4.60 11.52
C GLU A 32 -18.52 4.79 12.81
N LEU A 33 -18.93 3.69 13.44
CA LEU A 33 -19.59 3.73 14.74
C LEU A 33 -18.65 4.38 15.77
N SER A 34 -19.19 5.26 16.61
CA SER A 34 -18.41 5.85 17.70
C SER A 34 -17.89 4.76 18.66
N PRO A 35 -16.70 4.92 19.25
CA PRO A 35 -16.18 3.96 20.24
C PRO A 35 -17.12 3.76 21.43
N GLU A 36 -17.92 4.78 21.74
CA GLU A 36 -18.91 4.78 22.82
C GLU A 36 -20.18 4.00 22.45
N GLY A 37 -20.26 3.45 21.22
CA GLY A 37 -21.39 2.64 20.74
C GLY A 37 -22.68 3.45 20.48
N THR A 38 -22.62 4.76 20.69
CA THR A 38 -23.75 5.68 20.53
C THR A 38 -23.43 6.70 19.44
N GLY A 39 -24.05 6.52 18.27
CA GLY A 39 -23.89 7.41 17.12
C GLY A 39 -22.70 7.07 16.21
N TYR A 40 -22.48 7.94 15.24
CA TYR A 40 -21.49 7.77 14.18
C TYR A 40 -20.52 8.94 14.13
N ARG A 41 -19.26 8.66 13.77
CA ARG A 41 -18.24 9.68 13.55
C ARG A 41 -17.59 9.51 12.18
N ALA A 42 -17.28 10.61 11.52
CA ALA A 42 -16.42 10.59 10.34
C ALA A 42 -14.96 10.43 10.79
N LYS A 43 -14.23 9.49 10.17
CA LYS A 43 -12.80 9.30 10.42
C LYS A 43 -12.05 9.19 9.11
N THR A 44 -11.00 9.99 8.99
CA THR A 44 -10.06 9.94 7.87
C THR A 44 -8.96 8.93 8.18
N ARG A 45 -8.73 7.99 7.26
CA ARG A 45 -7.71 6.94 7.39
C ARG A 45 -6.95 6.81 6.07
N PHE A 46 -5.67 6.47 6.15
CA PHE A 46 -4.90 6.02 5.00
C PHE A 46 -5.40 4.63 4.60
N ALA A 47 -6.11 4.51 3.49
CA ALA A 47 -6.91 3.31 3.20
C ALA A 47 -6.88 2.87 1.73
N ARG A 48 -6.36 3.70 0.82
CA ARG A 48 -6.28 3.42 -0.60
C ARG A 48 -4.94 3.84 -1.17
N PHE A 49 -4.65 3.32 -2.36
CA PHE A 49 -3.44 3.63 -3.09
C PHE A 49 -3.77 4.02 -4.52
N PHE A 50 -3.09 5.04 -5.04
CA PHE A 50 -3.07 5.38 -6.46
C PHE A 50 -1.67 5.10 -7.03
N ASN A 51 -1.53 5.12 -8.36
CA ASN A 51 -0.28 4.78 -9.05
C ASN A 51 0.26 3.38 -8.65
N LEU A 52 -0.66 2.41 -8.53
CA LEU A 52 -0.35 1.03 -8.16
C LEU A 52 0.68 0.36 -9.10
N PRO A 53 0.60 0.50 -10.44
CA PRO A 53 1.61 -0.08 -11.32
C PRO A 53 3.04 0.39 -11.01
N GLU A 54 3.22 1.69 -10.77
CA GLU A 54 4.51 2.30 -10.44
C GLU A 54 4.99 1.83 -9.07
N LEU A 55 4.10 1.78 -8.07
CA LEU A 55 4.43 1.30 -6.74
C LEU A 55 4.91 -0.16 -6.77
N ILE A 56 4.22 -1.02 -7.52
CA ILE A 56 4.59 -2.43 -7.70
C ILE A 56 5.89 -2.57 -8.48
N SER A 57 6.11 -1.73 -9.51
CA SER A 57 7.37 -1.71 -10.26
C SER A 57 8.57 -1.45 -9.34
N ILE A 58 8.47 -0.43 -8.48
CA ILE A 58 9.50 -0.13 -7.50
C ILE A 58 9.67 -1.32 -6.56
N PHE A 59 8.59 -1.87 -6.02
CA PHE A 59 8.67 -2.99 -5.08
C PHE A 59 9.36 -4.23 -5.66
N LYS A 60 9.11 -4.54 -6.94
CA LYS A 60 9.70 -5.68 -7.65
C LYS A 60 11.22 -5.58 -7.85
N GLU A 61 11.84 -4.41 -7.73
CA GLU A 61 13.31 -4.29 -7.81
C GLU A 61 14.02 -5.01 -6.66
N ALA A 62 13.35 -5.20 -5.52
CA ALA A 62 13.91 -5.85 -4.33
C ALA A 62 13.14 -7.10 -3.90
N ALA A 63 12.13 -7.52 -4.66
CA ALA A 63 11.29 -8.67 -4.34
C ALA A 63 11.06 -9.52 -5.59
N ASP A 64 11.36 -10.82 -5.48
CA ASP A 64 10.88 -11.83 -6.43
C ASP A 64 9.48 -12.30 -5.99
N ILE A 65 8.51 -12.19 -6.89
CA ILE A 65 7.09 -12.42 -6.59
C ILE A 65 6.54 -13.40 -7.61
N GLN A 66 5.99 -14.50 -7.12
CA GLN A 66 5.25 -15.49 -7.90
C GLN A 66 3.78 -15.44 -7.48
N THR A 67 2.87 -15.21 -8.42
CA THR A 67 1.42 -15.26 -8.17
C THR A 67 0.92 -16.69 -8.33
N SER A 68 -0.29 -16.99 -7.84
CA SER A 68 -0.93 -18.30 -8.04
C SER A 68 -0.94 -18.72 -9.52
N ASP A 69 -1.18 -17.76 -10.42
CA ASP A 69 -1.26 -18.00 -11.86
C ASP A 69 0.11 -18.32 -12.49
N MET A 70 1.20 -17.93 -11.82
CA MET A 70 2.57 -18.28 -12.24
C MET A 70 2.98 -19.67 -11.73
N LEU A 71 2.22 -20.23 -10.79
CA LEU A 71 2.52 -21.49 -10.11
C LEU A 71 1.64 -22.60 -10.68
N ASN A 72 2.27 -23.64 -11.25
CA ASN A 72 1.56 -24.86 -11.66
C ASN A 72 1.44 -25.82 -10.46
N LEU A 73 0.77 -25.39 -9.40
CA LEU A 73 0.59 -26.16 -8.17
C LEU A 73 -0.86 -26.62 -8.01
N PRO A 74 -1.11 -27.82 -7.43
CA PRO A 74 -2.46 -28.26 -7.14
C PRO A 74 -3.12 -27.35 -6.09
N VAL A 75 -4.30 -26.83 -6.41
CA VAL A 75 -5.11 -25.96 -5.52
C VAL A 75 -6.35 -26.74 -5.07
N PRO A 76 -6.67 -26.78 -3.76
CA PRO A 76 -7.89 -27.44 -3.27
C PRO A 76 -9.16 -26.75 -3.76
N GLU A 77 -10.20 -27.52 -4.09
CA GLU A 77 -11.54 -26.98 -4.35
C GLU A 77 -12.27 -26.69 -3.01
N ALA A 78 -13.14 -25.67 -3.04
CA ALA A 78 -13.88 -25.16 -1.88
C ALA A 78 -15.19 -25.94 -1.62
#